data_AF-A0A932VY89-F1
#
_entry.id   AF-A0A932VY89-F1
#
_cell.length_a   1.000
_cell.length_b   1.000
_cell.length_c   1.000
_cell.angle_alpha   90.00
_cell.angle_beta   90.00
_cell.angle_gamma   90.00
#
_symmetry.space_group_name_H-M   'P 1'
#
loop_
_entity.id
_entity.type
_entity.pdbx_description
1 polymer ?
#
loop_
_entity_poly.entity_id
_entity_poly.type
_entity_poly.pdbx_seq_one_letter_code
_entity_poly.pdbx_strand_id
1 'polypeptide(L)'
;MLSCVNDTRKVVQAMRLGAHNYLTKPFQKAELDAVIDQCIGDAKGESYAGEVEELCDDVFFVAASPAMKKIRSQAALVANVDIPVLLLGESGTGKEVLARLIHKLSQRAHRTFLKVNCAAVPADLLESELFGYEAGAFTGATHPKPGKFELCNKGTILLDEIGEMPPLLQAKLLHVLQDQQFSRLGSRSVIKVDVRILAATNINIPEALATKRLREDLYYRLNAFTMSLPPLRERKEEIPILLKHFMARMSELYARAPLPLSPTMLDACQQHPWPGNLRELSNFVKRYLVLG
;
A
#
# COMPACT_ATOMS: atom_id res chain seq x y z
N MET A 1 14.53 22.96 -21.77
CA MET A 1 15.61 22.54 -22.73
C MET A 1 16.08 23.77 -23.49
N LEU A 2 17.40 23.94 -23.67
CA LEU A 2 17.96 24.99 -24.53
C LEU A 2 18.51 24.33 -25.80
N SER A 3 18.01 24.70 -26.98
CA SER A 3 18.51 24.19 -28.27
C SER A 3 19.16 25.29 -29.09
N CYS A 4 20.27 25.00 -29.76
CA CYS A 4 20.93 25.93 -30.69
C CYS A 4 20.42 25.83 -32.12
N VAL A 5 19.62 24.80 -32.44
CA VAL A 5 19.10 24.53 -33.79
C VAL A 5 17.60 24.31 -33.70
N ASN A 6 16.86 24.93 -34.62
CA ASN A 6 15.40 24.85 -34.67
C ASN A 6 14.93 23.53 -35.32
N ASP A 7 15.42 22.42 -34.77
CA ASP A 7 15.09 21.05 -35.20
C ASP A 7 13.86 20.57 -34.43
N THR A 8 12.70 20.65 -35.09
CA THR A 8 11.40 20.30 -34.52
C THR A 8 11.34 18.86 -34.02
N ARG A 9 12.10 17.93 -34.62
CA ARG A 9 12.10 16.52 -34.19
C ARG A 9 12.75 16.35 -32.82
N LYS A 10 13.87 17.05 -32.57
CA LYS A 10 14.57 17.01 -31.27
C LYS A 10 13.77 17.70 -30.17
N VAL A 11 13.09 18.80 -30.50
CA VAL A 11 12.19 19.48 -29.57
C VAL A 11 11.04 18.55 -29.16
N VAL A 12 10.37 17.91 -30.13
CA VAL A 12 9.27 16.97 -29.84
C VAL A 12 9.76 15.76 -29.03
N GLN A 13 10.95 15.23 -29.33
CA GLN A 13 11.52 14.14 -28.55
C GLN A 13 11.86 14.55 -27.12
N ALA A 14 12.42 15.74 -26.91
CA ALA A 14 12.70 16.25 -25.57
C ALA A 14 11.41 16.51 -24.76
N MET A 15 10.34 17.00 -25.40
CA MET A 15 9.03 17.14 -24.76
C MET A 15 8.48 15.78 -24.33
N ARG A 16 8.61 14.73 -25.18
CA ARG A 16 8.23 13.35 -24.82
C ARG A 16 9.07 12.74 -23.69
N LEU A 17 10.30 13.20 -23.50
CA LEU A 17 11.20 12.78 -22.42
C LEU A 17 11.02 13.60 -21.13
N GLY A 18 10.00 14.47 -21.06
CA GLY A 18 9.65 15.22 -19.85
C GLY A 18 10.27 16.61 -19.75
N ALA A 19 10.77 17.19 -20.85
CA ALA A 19 11.14 18.59 -20.85
C ALA A 19 9.90 19.46 -20.66
N HIS A 20 9.91 20.32 -19.63
CA HIS A 20 8.78 21.16 -19.28
C HIS A 20 8.51 22.27 -20.31
N ASN A 21 9.58 22.87 -20.83
CA ASN A 21 9.51 23.87 -21.88
C ASN A 21 10.80 23.86 -22.74
N TYR A 22 10.79 24.50 -23.90
CA TYR A 22 11.93 24.62 -24.80
C TYR A 22 12.20 26.08 -25.18
N LEU A 23 13.48 26.41 -25.37
CA LEU A 23 13.91 27.72 -25.84
C LEU A 23 15.02 27.54 -26.89
N THR A 24 14.89 28.22 -28.02
CA THR A 24 15.84 28.14 -29.13
C THR A 24 16.73 29.37 -29.19
N LYS A 25 18.05 29.18 -29.29
CA LYS A 25 19.00 30.27 -29.52
C LYS A 25 19.02 30.68 -31.01
N PRO A 26 19.21 31.98 -31.31
CA PRO A 26 19.27 33.11 -30.36
C PRO A 26 17.86 33.47 -29.86
N PHE A 27 17.74 33.82 -28.57
CA PHE A 27 16.49 34.25 -27.92
C PHE A 27 16.66 35.63 -27.29
N GLN A 28 15.56 36.35 -27.12
CA GLN A 28 15.56 37.65 -26.45
C GLN A 28 15.41 37.49 -24.93
N LYS A 29 15.89 38.48 -24.16
CA LYS A 29 15.77 38.45 -22.69
C LYS A 29 14.30 38.30 -22.23
N ALA A 30 13.37 38.97 -22.91
CA ALA A 30 11.94 38.88 -22.60
C ALA A 30 11.36 37.47 -22.80
N GLU A 31 11.84 36.71 -23.78
CA GLU A 31 11.42 35.32 -24.03
C GLU A 31 11.98 34.38 -22.95
N LEU A 32 13.21 34.63 -22.50
CA LEU A 32 13.80 33.90 -21.39
C LEU A 32 13.05 34.19 -20.08
N ASP A 33 12.78 35.46 -19.78
CA ASP A 33 12.06 35.88 -18.59
C ASP A 33 10.64 35.29 -18.58
N ALA A 34 9.93 35.27 -19.72
CA ALA A 34 8.61 34.64 -19.84
C ALA A 34 8.64 33.11 -19.60
N VAL A 35 9.64 32.39 -20.14
CA VAL A 35 9.78 30.94 -19.90
C VAL A 35 10.15 30.66 -18.45
N ILE A 36 10.97 31.51 -17.82
CA ILE A 36 11.33 31.41 -16.40
C ILE A 36 10.10 31.69 -15.54
N ASP A 37 9.35 32.76 -15.81
CA ASP A 37 8.14 33.13 -15.07
C ASP A 37 7.02 32.10 -15.25
N GLN A 38 6.95 31.40 -16.37
CA GLN A 38 6.02 30.28 -16.57
C GLN A 38 6.48 29.05 -15.76
N CYS A 39 7.77 28.71 -15.80
CA CYS A 39 8.32 27.63 -14.97
C CYS A 39 8.23 27.91 -13.46
N ILE A 40 8.33 29.18 -13.05
CA ILE A 40 8.24 29.62 -11.65
C ILE A 40 6.79 29.88 -11.23
N GLY A 41 5.94 30.34 -12.15
CA GLY A 41 4.51 30.55 -11.93
C GLY A 41 3.76 29.24 -11.70
N ASP A 42 4.10 28.21 -12.46
CA ASP A 42 3.66 26.83 -12.21
C ASP A 42 4.26 26.24 -10.91
N ALA A 43 5.37 26.79 -10.42
CA ALA A 43 5.96 26.44 -9.12
C ALA A 43 5.37 27.25 -7.93
N LYS A 44 4.60 28.32 -8.18
CA LYS A 44 4.00 29.19 -7.15
C LYS A 44 2.52 28.93 -6.87
N GLY A 45 1.85 28.15 -7.70
CA GLY A 45 0.72 27.34 -7.21
C GLY A 45 1.31 26.21 -6.40
N GLU A 46 0.95 26.06 -5.12
CA GLU A 46 1.40 24.97 -4.24
C GLU A 46 1.01 23.59 -4.79
N SER A 47 1.72 23.15 -5.81
CA SER A 47 1.73 21.78 -6.30
C SER A 47 2.62 21.03 -5.34
N TYR A 48 2.01 20.49 -4.31
CA TYR A 48 2.63 19.41 -3.57
C TYR A 48 2.81 18.24 -4.56
N ALA A 49 3.96 18.22 -5.24
CA ALA A 49 4.33 17.28 -6.30
C ALA A 49 4.64 15.88 -5.73
N GLY A 50 3.68 15.31 -5.00
CA GLY A 50 3.60 13.89 -4.77
C GLY A 50 2.70 13.27 -5.81
N GLU A 51 3.17 12.22 -6.46
CA GLU A 51 2.33 11.39 -7.32
C GLU A 51 1.35 10.66 -6.40
N VAL A 52 0.09 11.08 -6.43
CA VAL A 52 -1.02 10.31 -5.86
C VAL A 52 -1.40 9.27 -6.90
N GLU A 53 -1.10 8.00 -6.63
CA GLU A 53 -1.44 6.89 -7.50
C GLU A 53 -2.73 6.23 -7.02
N GLU A 54 -3.80 6.32 -7.81
CA GLU A 54 -5.04 5.58 -7.54
C GLU A 54 -4.85 4.09 -7.81
N LEU A 55 -5.28 3.23 -6.88
CA LEU A 55 -5.11 1.79 -6.98
C LEU A 55 -6.40 1.08 -7.40
N CYS A 56 -7.44 1.14 -6.56
CA CYS A 56 -8.76 0.52 -6.74
C CYS A 56 -9.70 0.97 -5.61
N ASP A 57 -11.02 0.97 -5.81
CA ASP A 57 -12.04 1.11 -4.74
C ASP A 57 -11.69 2.14 -3.65
N ASP A 58 -11.39 3.37 -4.06
CA ASP A 58 -11.00 4.48 -3.18
C ASP A 58 -9.69 4.30 -2.39
N VAL A 59 -8.88 3.32 -2.74
CA VAL A 59 -7.52 3.14 -2.23
C VAL A 59 -6.54 3.90 -3.13
N PHE A 60 -5.68 4.68 -2.51
CA PHE A 60 -4.65 5.47 -3.19
C PHE A 60 -3.32 5.36 -2.44
N PHE A 61 -2.23 5.49 -3.17
CA PHE A 61 -0.88 5.50 -2.64
C PHE A 61 -0.24 6.87 -2.90
N VAL A 62 0.46 7.40 -1.90
CA VAL A 62 1.15 8.70 -2.01
C VAL A 62 2.66 8.47 -1.91
N ALA A 63 3.40 9.00 -2.88
CA ALA A 63 4.86 9.01 -2.88
C ALA A 63 5.39 10.43 -3.03
N ALA A 64 5.41 11.19 -1.94
CA ALA A 64 5.98 12.54 -1.94
C ALA A 64 7.34 12.59 -1.22
N SER A 65 7.48 11.88 -0.10
CA SER A 65 8.74 11.82 0.64
C SER A 65 9.79 10.96 -0.07
N PRO A 66 11.10 11.24 0.09
CA PRO A 66 12.17 10.39 -0.44
C PRO A 66 12.05 8.93 0.00
N ALA A 67 11.61 8.70 1.25
CA ALA A 67 11.39 7.37 1.80
C ALA A 67 10.26 6.63 1.05
N MET A 68 9.11 7.27 0.83
CA MET A 68 8.01 6.64 0.13
C MET A 68 8.27 6.47 -1.37
N LYS A 69 9.01 7.39 -2.01
CA LYS A 69 9.49 7.21 -3.40
C LYS A 69 10.39 5.98 -3.53
N LYS A 70 11.29 5.76 -2.56
CA LYS A 70 12.12 4.54 -2.51
C LYS A 70 11.28 3.29 -2.33
N ILE A 71 10.30 3.33 -1.42
CA ILE A 71 9.34 2.22 -1.19
C ILE A 71 8.56 1.89 -2.46
N ARG A 72 8.08 2.91 -3.18
CA ARG A 72 7.39 2.74 -4.47
C ARG A 72 8.28 2.03 -5.50
N SER A 73 9.53 2.46 -5.64
CA SER A 73 10.47 1.83 -6.55
C SER A 73 10.78 0.38 -6.17
N GLN A 74 10.93 0.09 -4.87
CA GLN A 74 11.09 -1.28 -4.37
C GLN A 74 9.84 -2.13 -4.64
N ALA A 75 8.64 -1.57 -4.45
CA ALA A 75 7.37 -2.24 -4.74
C ALA A 75 7.30 -2.64 -6.22
N ALA A 76 7.69 -1.75 -7.14
CA ALA A 76 7.72 -2.04 -8.57
C ALA A 76 8.71 -3.17 -8.93
N LEU A 77 9.87 -3.22 -8.29
CA LEU A 77 10.85 -4.30 -8.51
C LEU A 77 10.32 -5.64 -8.00
N VAL A 78 9.79 -5.67 -6.78
CA VAL A 78 9.25 -6.88 -6.15
C VAL A 78 7.98 -7.37 -6.82
N ALA A 79 7.16 -6.49 -7.37
CA ALA A 79 5.94 -6.87 -8.07
C ALA A 79 6.20 -7.83 -9.24
N ASN A 80 7.36 -7.72 -9.89
CA ASN A 80 7.77 -8.57 -11.02
C ASN A 80 8.20 -10.00 -10.60
N VAL A 81 8.43 -10.24 -9.31
CA VAL A 81 8.91 -11.52 -8.80
C VAL A 81 7.87 -12.13 -7.88
N ASP A 82 7.62 -13.44 -8.04
CA ASP A 82 6.65 -14.16 -7.22
C ASP A 82 7.28 -14.71 -5.94
N ILE A 83 7.61 -13.78 -5.03
CA ILE A 83 8.17 -14.09 -3.72
C ILE A 83 7.26 -13.57 -2.60
N PRO A 84 7.28 -14.21 -1.42
CA PRO A 84 6.67 -13.66 -0.22
C PRO A 84 7.27 -12.30 0.14
N VAL A 85 6.42 -11.37 0.58
CA VAL A 85 6.84 -10.04 1.01
C VAL A 85 6.32 -9.77 2.41
N LEU A 86 7.21 -9.39 3.31
CA LEU A 86 6.88 -8.96 4.66
C LEU A 86 6.86 -7.43 4.75
N LEU A 87 5.71 -6.89 5.14
CA LEU A 87 5.45 -5.46 5.30
C LEU A 87 5.46 -5.11 6.78
N LEU A 88 6.43 -4.28 7.18
CA LEU A 88 6.60 -3.81 8.55
C LEU A 88 6.18 -2.35 8.66
N GLY A 89 5.73 -1.97 9.85
CA GLY A 89 5.43 -0.58 10.19
C GLY A 89 4.29 -0.47 11.19
N GLU A 90 4.16 0.69 11.81
CA GLU A 90 3.13 0.93 12.83
C GLU A 90 1.71 0.76 12.29
N SER A 91 0.74 0.69 13.20
CA SER A 91 -0.67 0.67 12.82
C SER A 91 -1.04 1.95 12.05
N GLY A 92 -1.76 1.79 10.95
CA GLY A 92 -2.21 2.91 10.13
C GLY A 92 -1.15 3.54 9.21
N THR A 93 0.05 2.98 9.06
CA THR A 93 1.07 3.52 8.13
C THR A 93 0.76 3.28 6.64
N GLY A 94 -0.23 2.43 6.33
CA GLY A 94 -0.60 2.13 4.94
C GLY A 94 -0.02 0.82 4.40
N LYS A 95 0.31 -0.15 5.27
CA LYS A 95 0.78 -1.49 4.85
C LYS A 95 -0.15 -2.17 3.85
N GLU A 96 -1.48 -2.08 4.07
CA GLU A 96 -2.46 -2.60 3.12
C GLU A 96 -2.40 -1.90 1.75
N VAL A 97 -2.25 -0.57 1.75
CA VAL A 97 -2.13 0.20 0.51
C VAL A 97 -0.89 -0.24 -0.27
N LEU A 98 0.23 -0.43 0.42
CA LEU A 98 1.45 -0.93 -0.21
C LEU A 98 1.27 -2.35 -0.77
N ALA A 99 0.57 -3.24 -0.06
CA ALA A 99 0.27 -4.58 -0.56
C ALA A 99 -0.57 -4.54 -1.85
N ARG A 100 -1.58 -3.65 -1.90
CA ARG A 100 -2.40 -3.43 -3.09
C ARG A 100 -1.58 -2.84 -4.24
N LEU A 101 -0.66 -1.92 -3.96
CA LEU A 101 0.28 -1.40 -4.97
C LEU A 101 1.15 -2.52 -5.55
N ILE A 102 1.74 -3.37 -4.70
CA ILE A 102 2.54 -4.52 -5.16
C ILE A 102 1.70 -5.45 -6.04
N HIS A 103 0.46 -5.75 -5.63
CA HIS A 103 -0.43 -6.59 -6.42
C HIS A 103 -0.77 -5.96 -7.79
N LYS A 104 -1.15 -4.68 -7.80
CA LYS A 104 -1.49 -3.91 -9.01
C LYS A 104 -0.33 -3.84 -10.01
N LEU A 105 0.91 -3.77 -9.52
CA LEU A 105 2.10 -3.74 -10.36
C LEU A 105 2.57 -5.12 -10.81
N SER A 106 1.96 -6.20 -10.30
CA SER A 106 2.42 -7.57 -10.55
C SER A 106 1.80 -8.20 -11.79
N GLN A 107 2.39 -9.33 -12.23
CA GLN A 107 1.80 -10.22 -13.25
C GLN A 107 0.38 -10.71 -12.86
N ARG A 108 0.05 -10.67 -11.57
CA ARG A 108 -1.24 -11.11 -11.01
C ARG A 108 -2.25 -9.97 -10.84
N ALA A 109 -1.99 -8.76 -11.35
CA ALA A 109 -2.86 -7.59 -11.15
C ALA A 109 -4.31 -7.76 -11.61
N HIS A 110 -4.56 -8.64 -12.57
CA HIS A 110 -5.89 -8.98 -13.08
C HIS A 110 -6.55 -10.15 -12.32
N ARG A 111 -5.89 -10.67 -11.28
CA ARG A 111 -6.34 -11.81 -10.48
C ARG A 111 -6.89 -11.34 -9.14
N THR A 112 -7.48 -12.26 -8.40
CA THR A 112 -8.07 -11.95 -7.10
C THR A 112 -7.01 -11.46 -6.12
N PHE A 113 -7.30 -10.34 -5.45
CA PHE A 113 -6.61 -9.89 -4.25
C PHE A 113 -7.52 -10.13 -3.05
N LEU A 114 -7.09 -10.97 -2.10
CA LEU A 114 -7.85 -11.22 -0.86
C LEU A 114 -7.06 -10.75 0.35
N LYS A 115 -7.72 -9.98 1.23
CA LYS A 115 -7.19 -9.61 2.53
C LYS A 115 -7.78 -10.51 3.61
N VAL A 116 -6.94 -11.00 4.52
CA VAL A 116 -7.33 -11.69 5.75
C VAL A 116 -6.67 -10.97 6.92
N ASN A 117 -7.47 -10.50 7.87
CA ASN A 117 -6.96 -9.90 9.10
C ASN A 117 -6.92 -10.97 10.19
N CYS A 118 -5.71 -11.37 10.59
CA CYS A 118 -5.49 -12.42 11.58
C CYS A 118 -5.85 -11.99 13.01
N ALA A 119 -5.89 -10.68 13.28
CA ALA A 119 -6.25 -10.14 14.59
C ALA A 119 -7.77 -10.00 14.81
N ALA A 120 -8.54 -9.90 13.72
CA ALA A 120 -9.97 -9.58 13.78
C ALA A 120 -10.89 -10.81 13.89
N VAL A 121 -10.36 -12.01 13.71
CA VAL A 121 -11.14 -13.26 13.64
C VAL A 121 -10.66 -14.22 14.73
N PRO A 122 -11.56 -14.84 15.51
CA PRO A 122 -11.19 -15.89 16.47
C PRO A 122 -10.41 -17.03 15.81
N ALA A 123 -9.50 -17.67 16.54
CA ALA A 123 -8.59 -18.69 16.01
C ALA A 123 -9.30 -19.79 15.19
N ASP A 124 -10.39 -20.36 15.72
CA ASP A 124 -11.12 -21.46 15.08
C ASP A 124 -11.79 -21.01 13.77
N LEU A 125 -12.30 -19.77 13.75
CA LEU A 125 -12.90 -19.17 12.56
C LEU A 125 -11.82 -18.76 11.55
N LEU A 126 -10.65 -18.32 12.00
CA LEU A 126 -9.54 -17.97 11.11
C LEU A 126 -9.05 -19.19 10.35
N GLU A 127 -8.97 -20.34 11.02
CA GLU A 127 -8.57 -21.59 10.41
C GLU A 127 -9.55 -22.02 9.30
N SER A 128 -10.84 -22.05 9.63
CA SER A 128 -11.90 -22.44 8.67
C SER A 128 -12.07 -21.43 7.54
N GLU A 129 -11.83 -20.14 7.75
CA GLU A 129 -11.81 -19.14 6.68
C GLU A 129 -10.61 -19.32 5.77
N LEU A 130 -9.39 -19.51 6.30
CA LEU A 130 -8.18 -19.64 5.48
C LEU A 130 -8.17 -20.93 4.64
N PHE A 131 -8.43 -22.06 5.29
CA PHE A 131 -8.24 -23.40 4.71
C PHE A 131 -9.55 -24.10 4.33
N GLY A 132 -10.71 -23.55 4.69
CA GLY A 132 -11.98 -24.21 4.40
C GLY A 132 -12.19 -25.48 5.24
N TYR A 133 -13.36 -26.09 5.07
CA TYR A 133 -13.73 -27.29 5.82
C TYR A 133 -14.64 -28.20 4.99
N GLU A 134 -14.60 -29.49 5.31
CA GLU A 134 -15.54 -30.49 4.79
C GLU A 134 -16.78 -30.60 5.69
N ALA A 135 -17.85 -31.19 5.14
CA ALA A 135 -19.02 -31.53 5.95
C ALA A 135 -18.60 -32.47 7.10
N GLY A 136 -19.04 -32.16 8.32
CA GLY A 136 -18.71 -32.93 9.52
C GLY A 136 -17.37 -32.58 10.18
N ALA A 137 -16.64 -31.56 9.71
CA ALA A 137 -15.36 -31.17 10.31
C ALA A 137 -15.46 -30.67 11.77
N PHE A 138 -16.58 -30.05 12.13
CA PHE A 138 -16.91 -29.59 13.49
C PHE A 138 -18.43 -29.53 13.68
N THR A 139 -18.88 -29.34 14.91
CA THR A 139 -20.31 -29.22 15.23
C THR A 139 -20.94 -28.02 14.50
N GLY A 140 -21.87 -28.29 13.58
CA GLY A 140 -22.50 -27.26 12.73
C GLY A 140 -21.97 -27.19 11.30
N ALA A 141 -20.93 -27.95 10.94
CA ALA A 141 -20.43 -28.05 9.58
C ALA A 141 -21.32 -28.96 8.71
N THR A 142 -22.50 -28.47 8.31
CA THR A 142 -23.46 -29.25 7.50
C THR A 142 -23.08 -29.34 6.02
N HIS A 143 -22.39 -28.34 5.50
CA HIS A 143 -21.95 -28.26 4.10
C HIS A 143 -20.46 -27.92 4.00
N PRO A 144 -19.73 -28.43 3.00
CA PRO A 144 -18.35 -28.04 2.79
C PRO A 144 -18.25 -26.57 2.36
N LYS A 145 -17.18 -25.87 2.79
CA LYS A 145 -16.88 -24.49 2.41
C LYS A 145 -15.43 -24.37 1.95
N PRO A 146 -15.16 -23.81 0.75
CA PRO A 146 -13.79 -23.57 0.30
C PRO A 146 -13.11 -22.47 1.13
N GLY A 147 -11.80 -22.63 1.36
CA GLY A 147 -10.99 -21.64 2.08
C GLY A 147 -10.58 -20.44 1.22
N LYS A 148 -10.10 -19.37 1.85
CA LYS A 148 -9.54 -18.20 1.16
C LYS A 148 -8.37 -18.56 0.25
N PHE A 149 -7.54 -19.54 0.61
CA PHE A 149 -6.44 -19.98 -0.26
C PHE A 149 -6.95 -20.60 -1.57
N GLU A 150 -8.02 -21.39 -1.53
CA GLU A 150 -8.66 -21.93 -2.73
C GLU A 150 -9.29 -20.82 -3.56
N LEU A 151 -10.03 -19.92 -2.93
CA LEU A 151 -10.67 -18.78 -3.60
C LEU A 151 -9.65 -17.80 -4.21
N CYS A 152 -8.46 -17.71 -3.63
CA CYS A 152 -7.36 -16.85 -4.10
C CYS A 152 -6.41 -17.56 -5.08
N ASN A 153 -6.74 -18.74 -5.59
CA ASN A 153 -5.84 -19.46 -6.48
C ASN A 153 -5.46 -18.62 -7.71
N LYS A 154 -4.16 -18.59 -8.04
CA LYS A 154 -3.51 -17.70 -9.03
C LYS A 154 -3.52 -16.21 -8.67
N GLY A 155 -4.03 -15.85 -7.49
CA GLY A 155 -4.15 -14.50 -6.99
C GLY A 155 -3.07 -14.12 -5.99
N THR A 156 -3.36 -13.10 -5.18
CA THR A 156 -2.51 -12.62 -4.09
C THR A 156 -3.31 -12.52 -2.81
N ILE A 157 -2.81 -13.12 -1.73
CA ILE A 157 -3.40 -13.02 -0.39
C ILE A 157 -2.54 -12.11 0.48
N LEU A 158 -3.18 -11.14 1.14
CA LEU A 158 -2.59 -10.32 2.19
C LEU A 158 -3.00 -10.90 3.55
N LEU A 159 -2.01 -11.34 4.33
CA LEU A 159 -2.16 -11.73 5.73
C LEU A 159 -1.80 -10.54 6.62
N ASP A 160 -2.81 -9.79 7.05
CA ASP A 160 -2.65 -8.60 7.88
C ASP A 160 -2.60 -9.00 9.36
N GLU A 161 -1.71 -8.35 10.11
CA GLU A 161 -1.35 -8.68 11.49
C GLU A 161 -0.95 -10.16 11.67
N ILE A 162 -0.04 -10.68 10.83
CA ILE A 162 0.42 -12.08 10.89
C ILE A 162 0.98 -12.50 12.25
N GLY A 163 1.45 -11.54 13.05
CA GLY A 163 1.91 -11.72 14.41
C GLY A 163 0.83 -12.16 15.42
N GLU A 164 -0.44 -11.97 15.07
CA GLU A 164 -1.61 -12.38 15.86
C GLU A 164 -2.08 -13.80 15.50
N MET A 165 -1.50 -14.41 14.47
CA MET A 165 -1.87 -15.77 14.05
C MET A 165 -1.46 -16.81 15.11
N PRO A 166 -2.35 -17.70 15.55
CA PRO A 166 -2.02 -18.78 16.47
C PRO A 166 -0.89 -19.69 15.96
N PRO A 167 0.01 -20.20 16.82
CA PRO A 167 1.15 -21.03 16.40
C PRO A 167 0.81 -22.28 15.59
N LEU A 168 -0.36 -22.89 15.83
CA LEU A 168 -0.84 -24.04 15.07
C LEU A 168 -1.14 -23.66 13.61
N LEU A 169 -1.74 -22.48 13.39
CA LEU A 169 -2.04 -21.99 12.05
C LEU A 169 -0.78 -21.53 11.32
N GLN A 170 0.20 -21.00 12.05
CA GLN A 170 1.51 -20.69 11.50
C GLN A 170 2.20 -21.93 10.91
N ALA A 171 2.05 -23.10 11.56
CA ALA A 171 2.58 -24.36 11.04
C ALA A 171 1.91 -24.76 9.72
N LYS A 172 0.57 -24.62 9.62
CA LYS A 172 -0.16 -24.90 8.38
C LYS A 172 0.19 -23.91 7.26
N LEU A 173 0.35 -22.64 7.60
CA LEU A 173 0.78 -21.61 6.66
C LEU A 173 2.18 -21.89 6.11
N LEU A 174 3.09 -22.39 6.95
CA LEU A 174 4.43 -22.80 6.52
C LEU A 174 4.37 -23.88 5.42
N HIS A 175 3.49 -24.87 5.55
CA HIS A 175 3.27 -25.88 4.50
C HIS A 175 2.73 -25.27 3.20
N VAL A 176 1.83 -24.29 3.28
CA VAL A 176 1.37 -23.57 2.08
C VAL A 176 2.52 -22.82 1.40
N LEU A 177 3.36 -22.14 2.17
CA LEU A 177 4.52 -21.40 1.65
C LEU A 177 5.58 -22.31 1.01
N GLN A 178 5.75 -23.53 1.53
CA GLN A 178 6.77 -24.48 1.07
C GLN A 178 6.29 -25.35 -0.09
N ASP A 179 5.13 -25.98 0.08
CA ASP A 179 4.65 -27.05 -0.79
C ASP A 179 3.51 -26.60 -1.71
N GLN A 180 3.04 -25.35 -1.57
CA GLN A 180 1.88 -24.81 -2.29
C GLN A 180 0.64 -25.68 -2.12
N GLN A 181 0.53 -26.30 -0.94
CA GLN A 181 -0.42 -27.36 -0.65
C GLN A 181 -0.96 -27.25 0.77
N PHE A 182 -2.23 -27.61 0.94
CA PHE A 182 -2.86 -27.77 2.25
C PHE A 182 -4.05 -28.74 2.18
N SER A 183 -4.63 -29.06 3.33
CA SER A 183 -5.85 -29.84 3.43
C SER A 183 -6.93 -29.04 4.15
N ARG A 184 -8.18 -29.16 3.70
CA ARG A 184 -9.35 -28.62 4.41
C ARG A 184 -9.48 -29.27 5.79
N LEU A 185 -10.17 -28.58 6.69
CA LEU A 185 -10.48 -29.11 8.01
C LEU A 185 -11.38 -30.34 7.87
N GLY A 186 -11.01 -31.41 8.57
CA GLY A 186 -11.70 -32.71 8.46
C GLY A 186 -11.37 -33.50 7.19
N SER A 187 -10.58 -32.97 6.26
CA SER A 187 -10.20 -33.67 5.02
C SER A 187 -8.79 -34.25 5.07
N ARG A 188 -8.61 -35.40 4.41
CA ARG A 188 -7.30 -35.98 4.09
C ARG A 188 -6.82 -35.63 2.69
N SER A 189 -7.68 -35.03 1.86
CA SER A 189 -7.32 -34.65 0.49
C SER A 189 -6.42 -33.42 0.49
N VAL A 190 -5.28 -33.53 -0.18
CA VAL A 190 -4.37 -32.41 -0.40
C VAL A 190 -4.85 -31.57 -1.58
N ILE A 191 -4.89 -30.27 -1.40
CA ILE A 191 -5.28 -29.26 -2.39
C ILE A 191 -4.04 -28.46 -2.76
N LYS A 192 -3.70 -28.41 -4.05
CA LYS A 192 -2.63 -27.56 -4.58
C LYS A 192 -3.17 -26.18 -4.92
N VAL A 193 -2.49 -25.13 -4.48
CA VAL A 193 -2.86 -23.74 -4.76
C VAL A 193 -1.64 -22.92 -5.14
N ASP A 194 -1.80 -22.07 -6.14
CA ASP A 194 -0.77 -21.16 -6.60
C ASP A 194 -1.09 -19.74 -6.10
N VAL A 195 -0.67 -19.37 -4.89
CA VAL A 195 -1.04 -18.09 -4.26
C VAL A 195 0.20 -17.31 -3.88
N ARG A 196 0.28 -16.06 -4.34
CA ARG A 196 1.29 -15.12 -3.86
C ARG A 196 0.91 -14.62 -2.47
N ILE A 197 1.81 -14.71 -1.51
CA ILE A 197 1.55 -14.31 -0.11
C ILE A 197 2.26 -12.99 0.19
N LEU A 198 1.50 -12.00 0.65
CA LEU A 198 2.01 -10.79 1.28
C LEU A 198 1.63 -10.85 2.76
N ALA A 199 2.56 -10.59 3.66
CA ALA A 199 2.30 -10.57 5.10
C ALA A 199 2.54 -9.15 5.63
N ALA A 200 1.70 -8.68 6.54
CA ALA A 200 1.87 -7.39 7.20
C ALA A 200 1.81 -7.58 8.71
N THR A 201 2.64 -6.83 9.44
CA THR A 201 2.60 -6.81 10.90
C THR A 201 3.11 -5.50 11.47
N ASN A 202 2.59 -5.13 12.63
CA ASN A 202 3.04 -3.99 13.41
C ASN A 202 3.89 -4.39 14.63
N ILE A 203 4.04 -5.68 14.91
CA ILE A 203 4.73 -6.16 16.12
C ILE A 203 6.24 -6.08 15.98
N ASN A 204 6.93 -6.00 17.12
CA ASN A 204 8.38 -6.11 17.18
C ASN A 204 8.80 -7.56 16.86
N ILE A 205 9.42 -7.78 15.69
CA ILE A 205 9.83 -9.12 15.25
C ILE A 205 10.82 -9.78 16.22
N PRO A 206 11.92 -9.14 16.64
CA PRO A 206 12.83 -9.73 17.63
C PRO A 206 12.13 -10.23 18.91
N GLU A 207 11.24 -9.42 19.47
CA GLU A 207 10.45 -9.77 20.65
C GLU A 207 9.49 -10.93 20.37
N ALA A 208 8.81 -10.92 19.22
CA ALA A 208 7.87 -11.96 18.81
C ALA A 208 8.54 -13.33 18.63
N LEU A 209 9.77 -13.35 18.12
CA LEU A 209 10.59 -14.56 18.00
C LEU A 209 11.04 -15.05 19.38
N ALA A 210 11.56 -14.14 20.23
CA ALA A 210 12.02 -14.48 21.57
C ALA A 210 10.90 -15.05 22.46
N THR A 211 9.67 -14.54 22.31
CA THR A 211 8.48 -14.98 23.06
C THR A 211 7.77 -16.17 22.42
N LYS A 212 8.28 -16.71 21.30
CA LYS A 212 7.64 -17.79 20.50
C LYS A 212 6.23 -17.46 20.01
N ARG A 213 5.88 -16.17 19.93
CA ARG A 213 4.63 -15.69 19.34
C ARG A 213 4.64 -15.88 17.83
N LEU A 214 5.79 -15.66 17.20
CA LEU A 214 6.02 -15.95 15.79
C LEU A 214 7.06 -17.05 15.67
N ARG A 215 6.78 -18.10 14.88
CA ARG A 215 7.76 -19.16 14.63
C ARG A 215 8.90 -18.65 13.76
N GLU A 216 10.11 -19.01 14.13
CA GLU A 216 11.33 -18.63 13.38
C GLU A 216 11.31 -19.16 11.95
N ASP A 217 10.93 -20.43 11.75
CA ASP A 217 10.86 -21.07 10.42
C ASP A 217 9.89 -20.35 9.46
N LEU A 218 8.72 -19.94 9.97
CA LEU A 218 7.75 -19.13 9.24
C LEU A 218 8.32 -17.75 8.93
N TYR A 219 8.94 -17.09 9.91
CA TYR A 219 9.55 -15.77 9.71
C TYR A 219 10.59 -15.80 8.59
N TYR A 220 11.50 -16.77 8.58
CA TYR A 220 12.53 -16.86 7.53
C TYR A 220 11.95 -17.11 6.13
N ARG A 221 10.79 -17.78 6.03
CA ARG A 221 10.09 -17.96 4.74
C ARG A 221 9.33 -16.71 4.29
N LEU A 222 8.74 -15.96 5.22
CA LEU A 222 8.04 -14.71 4.93
C LEU A 222 9.00 -13.56 4.63
N ASN A 223 10.16 -13.52 5.30
CA ASN A 223 11.22 -12.52 5.14
C ASN A 223 12.10 -12.78 3.91
N ALA A 224 11.52 -13.30 2.81
CA ALA A 224 12.23 -13.38 1.53
C ALA A 224 12.52 -11.98 0.98
N PHE A 225 11.58 -11.05 1.17
CA PHE A 225 11.78 -9.63 0.96
C PHE A 225 11.02 -8.83 2.01
N THR A 226 11.67 -7.85 2.65
CA THR A 226 11.05 -7.02 3.69
C THR A 226 11.01 -5.56 3.29
N MET A 227 9.85 -4.94 3.49
CA MET A 227 9.62 -3.52 3.29
C MET A 227 9.11 -2.90 4.58
N SER A 228 9.82 -1.88 5.08
CA SER A 228 9.40 -1.13 6.27
C SER A 228 8.81 0.21 5.87
N LEU A 229 7.55 0.46 6.23
CA LEU A 229 6.92 1.75 6.03
C LEU A 229 7.26 2.69 7.20
N PRO A 230 7.76 3.90 6.93
CA PRO A 230 7.98 4.89 7.98
C PRO A 230 6.65 5.39 8.53
N PRO A 231 6.61 5.72 9.83
CA PRO A 231 5.48 6.41 10.43
C PRO A 231 5.30 7.80 9.81
N LEU A 232 4.08 8.35 9.89
CA LEU A 232 3.71 9.63 9.25
C LEU A 232 4.58 10.81 9.74
N ARG A 233 5.01 10.78 11.00
CA ARG A 233 5.95 11.76 11.58
C ARG A 233 7.31 11.85 10.90
N GLU A 234 7.73 10.80 10.17
CA GLU A 234 8.99 10.74 9.42
C GLU A 234 8.81 11.12 7.93
N ARG A 235 7.58 11.44 7.50
CA ARG A 235 7.23 11.82 6.12
C ARG A 235 6.23 12.97 6.09
N LYS A 236 6.60 14.06 6.79
CA LYS A 236 5.74 15.23 7.01
C LYS A 236 5.34 15.94 5.72
N GLU A 237 6.16 15.83 4.68
CA GLU A 237 5.92 16.42 3.36
C GLU A 237 4.68 15.81 2.67
N GLU A 238 4.24 14.62 3.08
CA GLU A 238 3.02 13.98 2.58
C GLU A 238 1.76 14.51 3.25
N ILE A 239 1.85 15.09 4.45
CA ILE A 239 0.68 15.48 5.25
C ILE A 239 -0.23 16.45 4.48
N PRO A 240 0.28 17.53 3.85
CA PRO A 240 -0.60 18.44 3.11
C PRO A 240 -1.27 17.79 1.89
N ILE A 241 -0.57 16.89 1.19
CA ILE A 241 -1.13 16.13 0.06
C ILE A 241 -2.26 15.23 0.53
N LEU A 242 -2.00 14.48 1.60
CA LEU A 242 -2.95 13.58 2.21
C LEU A 242 -4.19 14.32 2.71
N LEU A 243 -4.01 15.47 3.36
CA LEU A 243 -5.12 16.31 3.82
C LEU A 243 -5.98 16.81 2.65
N LYS A 244 -5.35 17.38 1.61
CA LYS A 244 -6.06 17.86 0.41
C LYS A 244 -6.83 16.71 -0.27
N HIS A 245 -6.19 15.54 -0.41
CA HIS A 245 -6.79 14.39 -1.06
C HIS A 245 -7.94 13.77 -0.23
N PHE A 246 -7.74 13.60 1.08
CA PHE A 246 -8.81 13.14 1.98
C PHE A 246 -9.98 14.11 2.00
N MET A 247 -9.72 15.43 2.03
CA MET A 247 -10.78 16.45 2.02
C MET A 247 -11.62 16.34 0.75
N ALA A 248 -10.97 16.29 -0.42
CA ALA A 248 -11.65 16.15 -1.70
C ALA A 248 -12.55 14.89 -1.72
N ARG A 249 -11.98 13.71 -1.39
CA ARG A 249 -12.72 12.45 -1.42
C ARG A 249 -13.85 12.38 -0.40
N MET A 250 -13.63 12.86 0.82
CA MET A 250 -14.67 12.83 1.86
C MET A 250 -15.78 13.85 1.56
N SER A 251 -15.44 14.99 0.98
CA SER A 251 -16.42 15.99 0.56
C SER A 251 -17.41 15.39 -0.46
N GLU A 252 -16.89 14.64 -1.44
CA GLU A 252 -17.69 13.92 -2.42
C GLU A 252 -18.50 12.79 -1.77
N LEU A 253 -17.87 11.93 -0.97
CA LEU A 253 -18.51 10.79 -0.31
C LEU A 253 -19.68 11.21 0.60
N TYR A 254 -19.53 12.30 1.34
CA TYR A 254 -20.54 12.78 2.28
C TYR A 254 -21.46 13.85 1.68
N ALA A 255 -21.34 14.15 0.38
CA ALA A 255 -22.07 15.21 -0.31
C ALA A 255 -22.02 16.56 0.45
N ARG A 256 -20.82 16.93 0.93
CA ARG A 256 -20.56 18.19 1.64
C ARG A 256 -19.54 19.02 0.88
N ALA A 257 -19.62 20.34 1.02
CA ALA A 257 -18.59 21.21 0.47
C ALA A 257 -17.24 20.98 1.19
N PRO A 258 -16.11 20.95 0.46
CA PRO A 258 -14.80 20.85 1.08
C PRO A 258 -14.53 22.10 1.94
N LEU A 259 -14.01 21.88 3.14
CA LEU A 259 -13.62 22.97 4.04
C LEU A 259 -12.21 23.48 3.72
N PRO A 260 -11.95 24.79 3.90
CA PRO A 260 -10.64 25.37 3.61
C PRO A 260 -9.58 24.87 4.61
N LEU A 261 -8.47 24.37 4.10
CA LEU A 261 -7.29 24.04 4.91
C LEU A 261 -6.41 25.29 5.02
N SER A 262 -6.53 26.04 6.13
CA SER A 262 -5.73 27.25 6.34
C SER A 262 -4.22 26.94 6.46
N PRO A 263 -3.33 27.88 6.12
CA PRO A 263 -1.89 27.69 6.31
C PRO A 263 -1.51 27.34 7.76
N THR A 264 -2.19 27.96 8.73
CA THR A 264 -2.02 27.67 10.17
C THR A 264 -2.43 26.25 10.54
N MET A 265 -3.50 25.73 9.96
CA MET A 265 -3.92 24.34 10.15
C MET A 265 -2.92 23.36 9.52
N LEU A 266 -2.43 23.66 8.32
CA LEU A 266 -1.44 22.83 7.64
C LEU A 266 -0.11 22.76 8.40
N ASP A 267 0.34 23.87 8.98
CA ASP A 267 1.53 23.91 9.84
C ASP A 267 1.32 23.09 11.13
N ALA A 268 0.20 23.30 11.83
CA ALA A 268 -0.15 22.52 13.02
C ALA A 268 -0.23 21.01 12.72
N CYS A 269 -0.83 20.63 11.59
CA CYS A 269 -0.90 19.24 11.15
C CYS A 269 0.49 18.65 10.85
N GLN A 270 1.43 19.42 10.32
CA GLN A 270 2.80 18.94 10.07
C GLN A 270 3.63 18.79 11.36
N GLN A 271 3.31 19.56 12.40
CA GLN A 271 3.96 19.48 13.70
C GLN A 271 3.40 18.35 14.57
N HIS A 272 2.14 17.97 14.37
CA HIS A 272 1.50 16.88 15.10
C HIS A 272 2.18 15.51 14.82
N PRO A 273 2.41 14.67 15.84
CA PRO A 273 3.14 13.41 15.69
C PRO A 273 2.34 12.29 15.00
N TRP A 274 1.01 12.38 14.95
CA TRP A 274 0.11 11.39 14.35
C TRP A 274 0.39 9.93 14.79
N PRO A 275 0.24 9.59 16.08
CA PRO A 275 0.46 8.23 16.58
C PRO A 275 -0.40 7.16 15.88
N GLY A 276 -1.58 7.51 15.36
CA GLY A 276 -2.42 6.61 14.56
C GLY A 276 -2.21 6.74 13.04
N ASN A 277 -1.16 7.44 12.62
CA ASN A 277 -0.71 7.57 11.23
C ASN A 277 -1.84 8.00 10.27
N LEU A 278 -1.96 7.37 9.09
CA LEU A 278 -2.97 7.71 8.08
C LEU A 278 -4.40 7.47 8.58
N ARG A 279 -4.60 6.51 9.50
CA ARG A 279 -5.93 6.23 10.08
C ARG A 279 -6.40 7.39 10.96
N GLU A 280 -5.50 7.95 11.77
CA GLU A 280 -5.79 9.14 12.57
C GLU A 280 -5.98 10.38 11.70
N LEU A 281 -5.10 10.61 10.71
CA LEU A 281 -5.22 11.73 9.77
C LEU A 281 -6.55 11.69 8.99
N SER A 282 -6.94 10.51 8.50
CA SER A 282 -8.24 10.31 7.84
C SER A 282 -9.40 10.64 8.78
N ASN A 283 -9.36 10.15 10.03
CA ASN A 283 -10.41 10.44 11.02
C ASN A 283 -10.47 11.93 11.40
N PHE A 284 -9.33 12.61 11.44
CA PHE A 284 -9.27 14.05 11.65
C PHE A 284 -10.01 14.81 10.53
N VAL A 285 -9.72 14.50 9.26
CA VAL A 285 -10.40 15.15 8.12
C VAL A 285 -11.90 14.87 8.14
N LYS A 286 -12.31 13.63 8.45
CA LYS A 286 -13.74 13.28 8.62
C LYS A 286 -14.42 14.16 9.67
N ARG A 287 -13.79 14.29 10.84
CA ARG A 287 -14.33 15.11 11.94
C ARG A 287 -14.40 16.58 11.56
N TYR A 288 -13.35 17.10 10.93
CA TYR A 288 -13.29 18.48 10.47
C TYR A 288 -14.42 18.79 9.49
N LEU A 289 -14.61 17.95 8.47
CA LEU A 289 -15.70 18.08 7.49
C LEU A 289 -17.11 18.02 8.12
N VAL A 290 -17.26 17.28 9.22
CA VAL A 290 -18.55 17.14 9.91
C VAL A 290 -18.86 18.32 10.84
N LEU A 291 -17.87 18.76 11.61
CA LEU A 291 -18.05 19.67 12.74
C LEU A 291 -17.80 21.15 12.40
N GLY A 292 -16.94 21.46 11.43
CA GLY A 292 -16.53 22.83 11.10
C GLY A 292 -15.48 23.38 12.06
#